data_AF-A0A0H4PGP0-F1
#
_entry.id   AF-A0A0H4PGP0-F1
#
_cell.length_a   1.000
_cell.length_b   1.000
_cell.length_c   1.000
_cell.angle_alpha   90.00
_cell.angle_beta   90.00
_cell.angle_gamma   90.00
#
_symmetry.space_group_name_H-M   'P 1'
#
loop_
_entity.id
_entity.type
_entity.pdbx_description
1 polymer ?
#
loop_
_entity_poly.entity_id
_entity_poly.type
_entity_poly.pdbx_seq_one_letter_code
_entity_poly.pdbx_strand_id
1 'polypeptide(L)'
;MIFLNLYVQFRAMDSKLTLKLDNGVIERAKMYAKEQNISLSKLIENYLDALTKGNAGKAEVSPLVESLTGVVKLKEGAENRKYIDYLSNKYN
;
A
#
# COMPACT_ATOMS: atom_id res chain seq x y z
N MET A 1 -10.35 14.75 44.35
CA MET A 1 -11.28 13.68 43.98
C MET A 1 -11.93 14.09 42.67
N ILE A 2 -11.70 13.54 41.49
CA ILE A 2 -11.07 12.30 41.04
C ILE A 2 -10.82 12.57 39.54
N PHE A 3 -9.60 12.33 39.09
CA PHE A 3 -9.24 11.79 37.77
C PHE A 3 -10.06 12.21 36.54
N LEU A 4 -9.48 13.08 35.70
CA LEU A 4 -9.54 12.89 34.25
C LEU A 4 -8.27 13.43 33.55
N ASN A 5 -7.12 13.26 34.20
CA ASN A 5 -5.89 13.07 33.44
C ASN A 5 -5.90 11.62 32.96
N LEU A 6 -5.38 11.39 31.76
CA LEU A 6 -5.01 10.09 31.20
C LEU A 6 -6.07 9.39 30.34
N TYR A 7 -6.29 9.93 29.13
CA TYR A 7 -6.43 9.06 27.96
C TYR A 7 -5.11 9.08 27.19
N VAL A 8 -4.01 8.73 27.90
CA VAL A 8 -2.84 8.19 27.21
C VAL A 8 -3.31 6.87 26.65
N GLN A 9 -3.54 6.86 25.34
CA GLN A 9 -3.93 5.70 24.57
C GLN A 9 -2.82 4.65 24.72
N PHE A 10 -2.97 3.74 25.68
CA PHE A 10 -2.08 2.60 25.89
C PHE A 10 -2.19 1.71 24.65
N ARG A 11 -1.22 1.84 23.72
CA ARG A 11 -1.12 0.91 22.59
C ARG A 11 -0.58 -0.41 23.12
N ALA A 12 -1.30 -1.50 22.85
CA ALA A 12 -0.87 -2.86 23.16
C ALA A 12 0.58 -3.06 22.71
N MET A 13 1.41 -3.62 23.58
CA MET A 13 2.88 -3.66 23.52
C MET A 13 3.46 -3.79 22.10
N ASP A 14 4.23 -2.79 21.68
CA ASP A 14 5.13 -2.92 20.54
C ASP A 14 6.18 -4.00 20.86
N SER A 15 6.26 -5.05 20.02
CA SER A 15 7.26 -6.11 20.16
C SER A 15 8.45 -5.84 19.22
N LYS A 16 9.66 -6.20 19.65
CA LYS A 16 10.87 -6.04 18.84
C LYS A 16 11.12 -7.31 18.03
N LEU A 17 11.24 -7.16 16.71
CA LEU A 17 11.61 -8.21 15.77
C LEU A 17 13.03 -7.95 15.25
N THR A 18 13.94 -8.90 15.46
CA THR A 18 15.31 -8.85 14.92
C THR A 18 15.43 -9.79 13.74
N LEU A 19 15.77 -9.27 12.56
CA LEU A 19 15.94 -10.04 11.33
C LEU A 19 17.40 -10.01 10.88
N LYS A 20 17.91 -11.14 10.37
CA LYS A 20 19.20 -11.20 9.68
C LYS A 20 18.96 -10.93 8.19
N LEU A 21 19.56 -9.88 7.67
CA LEU A 21 19.43 -9.45 6.29
C LEU A 21 20.81 -9.08 5.73
N ASP A 22 20.92 -9.04 4.41
CA ASP A 22 22.10 -8.48 3.75
C ASP A 22 22.25 -6.99 4.07
N ASN A 23 23.49 -6.54 4.30
CA ASN A 23 23.77 -5.13 4.64
C ASN A 23 23.35 -4.17 3.52
N GLY A 24 23.54 -4.54 2.26
CA GLY A 24 23.12 -3.74 1.12
C GLY A 24 21.60 -3.58 1.06
N VAL A 25 20.84 -4.62 1.41
CA VAL A 25 19.38 -4.55 1.54
C VAL A 25 18.96 -3.59 2.66
N ILE A 26 19.63 -3.65 3.81
CA ILE A 26 19.35 -2.76 4.95
C ILE A 26 19.54 -1.29 4.56
N GLU A 27 20.63 -0.96 3.89
CA GLU A 27 20.92 0.43 3.50
C GLU A 27 19.94 0.97 2.47
N ARG A 28 19.58 0.17 1.46
CA ARG A 28 18.53 0.57 0.50
C ARG A 28 17.18 0.78 1.18
N ALA A 29 16.81 -0.08 2.12
CA ALA A 29 15.57 0.03 2.86
C ALA A 29 15.54 1.29 3.75
N LYS A 30 16.65 1.63 4.42
CA LYS A 30 16.78 2.88 5.19
C LYS A 30 16.66 4.11 4.31
N MET A 31 17.32 4.11 3.15
CA MET A 31 17.25 5.22 2.20
C MET A 31 15.83 5.45 1.72
N TYR A 32 15.15 4.39 1.30
CA TYR A 32 13.74 4.46 0.90
C TYR A 32 12.83 4.96 2.04
N ALA A 33 12.99 4.43 3.26
CA ALA A 33 12.20 4.87 4.41
C ALA A 33 12.39 6.38 4.68
N LYS A 34 13.63 6.88 4.56
CA LYS A 34 13.96 8.30 4.69
C LYS A 34 13.31 9.15 3.60
N GLU A 35 13.38 8.72 2.34
CA GLU A 35 12.75 9.41 1.21
C GLU A 35 11.23 9.50 1.37
N GLN A 36 10.61 8.46 1.91
CA GLN A 36 9.17 8.41 2.21
C GLN A 36 8.79 9.05 3.56
N ASN A 37 9.74 9.64 4.29
CA ASN A 37 9.54 10.25 5.61
C ASN A 37 8.88 9.31 6.65
N ILE A 38 9.24 8.03 6.63
CA ILE A 38 8.76 7.02 7.58
C ILE A 38 9.94 6.29 8.26
N SER A 39 9.68 5.66 9.41
CA SER A 39 10.69 4.82 10.05
C SER A 39 10.82 3.46 9.34
N LEU A 40 12.02 2.86 9.41
CA LEU A 40 12.25 1.52 8.87
C LEU A 40 11.34 0.47 9.54
N SER A 41 11.12 0.58 10.85
CA SER A 41 10.19 -0.29 11.56
C SER A 41 8.76 -0.16 11.04
N LYS A 42 8.30 1.07 10.76
CA LYS A 42 6.95 1.29 10.23
C LYS A 42 6.81 0.74 8.81
N LEU A 43 7.85 0.87 7.99
CA LEU A 43 7.89 0.28 6.66
C LEU A 43 7.73 -1.25 6.71
N ILE A 44 8.51 -1.93 7.56
CA ILE A 44 8.47 -3.39 7.69
C ILE A 44 7.14 -3.85 8.29
N GLU A 45 6.63 -3.16 9.30
CA GLU A 45 5.31 -3.43 9.88
C GLU A 45 4.22 -3.36 8.80
N ASN A 46 4.16 -2.27 8.03
CA ASN A 46 3.18 -2.12 6.96
C ASN A 46 3.29 -3.22 5.90
N TYR A 47 4.51 -3.64 5.55
CA TYR A 47 4.72 -4.71 4.58
C TYR A 47 4.23 -6.07 5.10
N LEU A 48 4.60 -6.44 6.33
CA LEU A 48 4.15 -7.67 6.96
C LEU A 48 2.64 -7.67 7.16
N ASP A 49 2.07 -6.54 7.54
CA ASP A 49 0.63 -6.33 7.67
C ASP A 49 -0.07 -6.51 6.32
N ALA A 50 0.44 -5.91 5.23
CA ALA A 50 -0.10 -6.09 3.89
C ALA A 50 -0.05 -7.55 3.40
N LEU A 51 1.01 -8.29 3.74
CA LEU A 51 1.13 -9.71 3.38
C LEU A 51 0.19 -10.62 4.17
N THR A 52 -0.05 -10.30 5.44
CA THR A 52 -0.78 -11.17 6.38
C THR A 52 -2.27 -10.84 6.49
N LYS A 53 -2.68 -9.62 6.12
CA LYS A 53 -4.09 -9.19 6.09
C LYS A 53 -4.92 -9.80 4.95
N GLY A 54 -4.42 -10.81 4.24
CA GLY A 54 -5.09 -11.42 3.10
C GLY A 54 -6.56 -11.76 3.36
N ASN A 55 -7.44 -11.21 2.51
CA ASN A 55 -8.78 -11.69 2.16
C ASN A 55 -9.94 -11.60 3.18
N ALA A 56 -10.04 -10.54 3.96
CA ALA A 56 -11.35 -10.13 4.49
C ALA A 56 -12.18 -9.38 3.41
N GLY A 57 -12.50 -10.07 2.30
CA GLY A 57 -13.49 -9.62 1.32
C GLY A 57 -13.00 -8.65 0.24
N LYS A 58 -12.83 -9.19 -0.98
CA LYS A 58 -12.63 -8.49 -2.27
C LYS A 58 -11.43 -7.54 -2.33
N ALA A 59 -10.56 -7.75 -3.33
CA ALA A 59 -9.57 -6.78 -3.73
C ALA A 59 -10.28 -5.49 -4.17
N GLU A 60 -10.52 -4.57 -3.23
CA GLU A 60 -10.83 -3.19 -3.56
C GLU A 60 -9.56 -2.64 -4.21
N VAL A 61 -9.70 -2.38 -5.51
CA VAL A 61 -8.69 -1.69 -6.30
C VAL A 61 -8.30 -0.43 -5.53
N SER A 62 -7.01 -0.26 -5.23
CA SER A 62 -6.51 0.91 -4.47
C SER A 62 -7.10 2.19 -5.05
N PRO A 63 -7.52 3.18 -4.25
CA PRO A 63 -8.08 4.45 -4.75
C PRO A 63 -7.18 5.14 -5.79
N LEU A 64 -5.87 4.91 -5.71
CA LEU A 64 -4.91 5.35 -6.71
C LEU A 64 -5.05 4.58 -8.03
N VAL A 65 -5.21 3.25 -7.97
CA VAL A 65 -5.47 2.45 -9.17
C VAL A 65 -6.86 2.74 -9.71
N GLU A 66 -7.87 3.02 -8.88
CA GLU A 66 -9.19 3.48 -9.32
C GLU A 66 -9.11 4.86 -10.02
N SER A 67 -8.32 5.79 -9.49
CA SER A 67 -8.13 7.11 -10.13
C SER A 67 -7.30 7.03 -11.42
N LEU A 68 -6.30 6.15 -11.47
CA LEU A 68 -5.49 5.90 -12.67
C LEU A 68 -6.28 5.11 -13.74
N THR A 69 -7.12 4.16 -13.34
CA THR A 69 -8.03 3.43 -14.25
C THR A 69 -9.29 4.22 -14.59
N GLY A 70 -9.52 5.33 -13.87
CA GLY A 70 -10.34 6.47 -14.25
C GLY A 70 -11.53 6.12 -15.11
N VAL A 71 -12.63 5.66 -14.51
CA VAL A 71 -13.97 5.77 -15.14
C VAL A 71 -14.14 4.96 -16.44
N VAL A 72 -13.31 3.95 -16.71
CA VAL A 72 -13.51 3.09 -17.88
C VAL A 72 -14.53 1.99 -17.56
N LYS A 73 -15.79 2.40 -17.31
CA LYS A 73 -16.95 1.49 -17.42
C LYS A 73 -17.21 1.24 -18.90
N LEU A 74 -16.40 0.38 -19.52
CA LEU A 74 -16.71 -0.12 -20.86
C LEU A 74 -17.99 -0.94 -20.71
N LYS A 75 -19.13 -0.35 -21.10
CA LYS A 75 -20.30 -1.16 -21.43
C LYS A 75 -19.83 -2.15 -22.48
N GLU A 76 -19.95 -3.43 -22.18
CA GLU A 76 -19.57 -4.52 -23.09
C GLU A 76 -20.32 -4.34 -24.41
N GLY A 77 -19.59 -3.86 -25.41
CA GLY A 77 -20.12 -3.54 -26.72
C GLY A 77 -18.97 -3.63 -27.72
N ALA A 78 -19.24 -4.23 -28.87
CA ALA A 78 -18.23 -4.55 -29.89
C ALA A 78 -17.45 -3.32 -30.40
N GLU A 79 -17.99 -2.11 -30.21
CA GLU A 79 -17.38 -0.85 -30.65
C GLU A 79 -16.23 -0.39 -29.73
N ASN A 80 -16.28 -0.72 -28.44
CA ASN A 80 -15.23 -0.36 -27.49
C ASN A 80 -13.91 -1.08 -27.77
N ARG A 81 -13.95 -2.33 -28.25
CA ARG A 81 -12.73 -3.08 -28.62
C ARG A 81 -11.96 -2.40 -29.75
N LYS A 82 -12.68 -1.96 -30.80
CA LYS A 82 -12.04 -1.27 -31.93
C LYS A 82 -11.36 0.04 -31.52
N TYR A 83 -11.94 0.76 -30.57
CA TYR A 83 -11.36 1.99 -30.04
C TYR A 83 -10.12 1.74 -29.17
N ILE A 84 -10.15 0.71 -28.31
CA ILE A 84 -8.99 0.29 -27.50
C ILE A 84 -7.84 -0.16 -28.41
N ASP A 85 -8.14 -0.94 -29.46
CA ASP A 85 -7.14 -1.42 -30.41
C ASP A 85 -6.55 -0.25 -31.21
N TYR A 86 -7.35 0.75 -31.59
CA TYR A 86 -6.87 1.97 -32.24
C TYR A 86 -5.92 2.76 -31.34
N LEU A 87 -6.29 2.97 -30.07
CA LEU A 87 -5.44 3.71 -29.13
C LEU A 87 -4.12 2.96 -28.86
N SER A 88 -4.19 1.64 -28.69
CA SER A 88 -3.00 0.80 -28.46
C SER A 88 -2.03 0.85 -29.64
N ASN A 89 -2.53 0.90 -30.87
CA ASN A 89 -1.70 1.01 -32.07
C ASN A 89 -1.16 2.43 -32.33
N LYS A 90 -1.87 3.47 -31.87
CA LYS A 90 -1.46 4.87 -32.11
C LYS A 90 -0.36 5.34 -31.16
N TYR A 91 -0.33 4.80 -29.94
CA TYR A 91 0.58 5.23 -28.88
C TYR A 91 1.65 4.18 -28.53
N ASN A 92 1.75 3.09 -29.30
CA ASN A 92 2.93 2.20 -29.34
C ASN A 92 3.88 2.60 -30.46
#